data_AF-A0A238KXC7-F1
#
_entry.id   AF-A0A238KXC7-F1
#
_cell.length_a   1.000
_cell.length_b   1.000
_cell.length_c   1.000
_cell.angle_alpha   90.00
_cell.angle_beta   90.00
_cell.angle_gamma   90.00
#
_symmetry.space_group_name_H-M   'P 1'
#
loop_
_entity.id
_entity.type
_entity.pdbx_description
1 polymer ?
#
loop_
_entity_poly.entity_id
_entity_poly.type
_entity_poly.pdbx_seq_one_letter_code
_entity_poly.pdbx_strand_id
1 'polypeptide(L)'
;MKSVLPFLALIAIGAAWGATQPLAKIAVSDGYRHFGLIFWQLVIGGALLVPLCLLRGKPVVWGRAQIGLYVFVAVIGTVLPGIASYSAAIHLPSGVLSILLSSVPMLSLPIALAMGLEGFSRRRFWGLALGLVGVALLVLPQASLPDGVPVFWIGVALLSSIFYALEGNVIAKWGTIGLDAMQVLAGASLVGIVISAPLAIYTGQFINPLGPWQGPDYALVAAAILHAGAYSGYVWLVGLAGSVFAAQVSYLVTLFGVTWAMIFLGEGYSGWIWAALTVMMAGVSLVMPRRRGLVQDRAVRQTTTV
;
A
#
# COMPACT_ATOMS: atom_id res chain seq x y z
N MET A 1 25.15 -3.83 17.33
CA MET A 1 24.80 -3.88 15.89
C MET A 1 23.49 -4.61 15.60
N LYS A 2 23.25 -5.83 16.14
CA LYS A 2 22.00 -6.59 15.90
C LYS A 2 20.69 -5.89 16.35
N SER A 3 20.74 -4.97 17.30
CA SER A 3 19.58 -4.19 17.77
C SER A 3 19.19 -3.02 16.86
N VAL A 4 20.08 -2.55 16.00
CA VAL A 4 19.87 -1.33 15.17
C VAL A 4 19.36 -1.68 13.78
N LEU A 5 19.71 -2.87 13.27
CA LEU A 5 19.34 -3.32 11.93
C LEU A 5 17.82 -3.26 11.67
N PRO A 6 16.92 -3.72 12.57
CA PRO A 6 15.49 -3.64 12.32
C PRO A 6 14.99 -2.20 12.16
N PHE A 7 15.55 -1.25 12.91
CA PHE A 7 15.19 0.16 12.82
C PHE A 7 15.67 0.81 11.52
N LEU A 8 16.92 0.53 11.11
CA LEU A 8 17.43 1.01 9.83
C LEU A 8 16.62 0.45 8.66
N ALA A 9 16.27 -0.84 8.71
CA ALA A 9 15.40 -1.45 7.72
C ALA A 9 14.01 -0.83 7.70
N LEU A 10 13.40 -0.60 8.88
CA LEU A 10 12.11 0.08 9.01
C LEU A 10 12.12 1.44 8.31
N ILE A 11 13.17 2.24 8.54
CA ILE A 11 13.35 3.56 7.92
C ILE A 11 13.56 3.45 6.42
N ALA A 12 14.44 2.57 5.96
CA ALA A 12 14.72 2.39 4.54
C ALA A 12 13.49 1.91 3.76
N ILE A 13 12.73 0.95 4.33
CA ILE A 13 11.49 0.45 3.74
C ILE A 13 10.43 1.56 3.70
N GLY A 14 10.26 2.29 4.79
CA GLY A 14 9.34 3.43 4.86
C GLY A 14 9.68 4.52 3.85
N ALA A 15 10.96 4.85 3.70
CA ALA A 15 11.45 5.83 2.72
C ALA A 15 11.22 5.37 1.28
N ALA A 16 11.56 4.11 0.96
CA ALA A 16 11.38 3.54 -0.37
C ALA A 16 9.90 3.48 -0.77
N TRP A 17 9.04 3.00 0.13
CA TRP A 17 7.61 2.90 -0.18
C TRP A 17 6.92 4.26 -0.16
N GLY A 18 7.34 5.19 0.71
CA GLY A 18 6.86 6.57 0.72
C GLY A 18 7.14 7.31 -0.59
N ALA A 19 8.26 7.01 -1.26
CA ALA A 19 8.61 7.62 -2.55
C ALA A 19 7.66 7.23 -3.70
N THR A 20 6.84 6.18 -3.53
CA THR A 20 5.94 5.71 -4.60
C THR A 20 4.85 6.73 -4.96
N GLN A 21 4.36 7.53 -4.01
CA GLN A 21 3.33 8.53 -4.29
C GLN A 21 3.86 9.72 -5.12
N PRO A 22 5.02 10.30 -4.80
CA PRO A 22 5.62 11.33 -5.67
C PRO A 22 5.96 10.82 -7.06
N LEU A 23 6.50 9.60 -7.15
CA LEU A 23 6.82 8.98 -8.42
C LEU A 23 5.56 8.68 -9.23
N ALA A 24 4.46 8.27 -8.60
CA ALA A 24 3.16 8.13 -9.26
C ALA A 24 2.64 9.46 -9.80
N LYS A 25 2.86 10.57 -9.08
CA LYS A 25 2.50 11.92 -9.54
C LYS A 25 3.31 12.35 -10.76
N ILE A 26 4.61 12.04 -10.80
CA ILE A 26 5.46 12.26 -11.99
C ILE A 26 5.00 11.35 -13.12
N ALA A 27 4.69 10.09 -12.84
CA ALA A 27 4.28 9.13 -13.87
C ALA A 27 3.01 9.57 -14.61
N VAL A 28 2.06 10.25 -13.95
CA VAL A 28 0.84 10.76 -14.59
C VAL A 28 0.99 12.15 -15.23
N SER A 29 2.17 12.79 -15.18
CA SER A 29 2.33 14.19 -15.61
C SER A 29 2.25 14.37 -17.13
N ASP A 30 2.80 13.44 -17.93
CA ASP A 30 2.79 13.54 -19.40
C ASP A 30 1.66 12.73 -20.04
N GLY A 31 0.52 12.64 -19.36
CA GLY A 31 -0.70 12.08 -19.91
C GLY A 31 -0.82 10.55 -19.82
N TYR A 32 0.16 9.85 -19.23
CA TYR A 32 -0.02 8.43 -18.87
C TYR A 32 -1.17 8.26 -17.89
N ARG A 33 -1.89 7.15 -18.06
CA ARG A 33 -3.13 6.85 -17.34
C ARG A 33 -3.05 5.47 -16.69
N HIS A 34 -4.03 5.19 -15.84
CA HIS A 34 -4.02 4.08 -14.90
C HIS A 34 -3.77 2.71 -15.54
N PHE A 35 -4.37 2.36 -16.68
CA PHE A 35 -4.21 1.00 -17.22
C PHE A 35 -2.78 0.73 -17.69
N GLY A 36 -2.15 1.68 -18.39
CA GLY A 36 -0.76 1.56 -18.82
C GLY A 36 0.22 1.49 -17.64
N LEU A 37 0.03 2.36 -16.65
CA LEU A 37 0.88 2.40 -15.46
C LEU A 37 0.75 1.11 -14.62
N ILE A 38 -0.49 0.64 -14.39
CA ILE A 38 -0.75 -0.61 -13.68
C ILE A 38 -0.13 -1.80 -14.41
N PHE A 39 -0.32 -1.88 -15.73
CA PHE A 39 0.24 -2.95 -16.55
C PHE A 39 1.76 -3.04 -16.39
N TRP A 40 2.48 -1.94 -16.61
CA TRP A 40 3.94 -1.94 -16.53
C TRP A 40 4.46 -2.12 -15.12
N GLN A 41 3.76 -1.60 -14.10
CA GLN A 41 4.09 -1.87 -12.71
C GLN A 41 3.99 -3.36 -12.38
N LEU A 42 2.99 -4.06 -12.92
CA LEU A 42 2.84 -5.51 -12.75
C LEU A 42 3.86 -6.31 -13.56
N VAL A 43 4.22 -5.86 -14.76
CA VAL A 43 5.31 -6.46 -15.56
C VAL A 43 6.63 -6.38 -14.82
N ILE A 44 7.01 -5.18 -14.34
CA ILE A 44 8.27 -4.98 -13.62
C ILE A 44 8.23 -5.72 -12.28
N GLY A 45 7.12 -5.61 -11.54
CA GLY A 45 6.93 -6.33 -10.28
C GLY A 45 7.05 -7.85 -10.46
N GLY A 46 6.39 -8.42 -11.47
CA GLY A 46 6.51 -9.83 -11.83
C GLY A 46 7.94 -10.22 -12.22
N ALA A 47 8.59 -9.41 -13.06
CA ALA A 47 9.98 -9.64 -13.50
C ALA A 47 10.99 -9.61 -12.34
N LEU A 48 10.70 -8.89 -11.25
CA LEU A 48 11.54 -8.87 -10.05
C LEU A 48 11.17 -9.99 -9.07
N LEU A 49 9.88 -10.15 -8.77
CA LEU A 49 9.39 -11.04 -7.71
C LEU A 49 9.42 -12.52 -8.12
N VAL A 50 9.14 -12.85 -9.38
CA VAL A 50 9.14 -14.24 -9.85
C VAL A 50 10.53 -14.86 -9.74
N PRO A 51 11.62 -14.22 -10.25
CA PRO A 51 12.97 -14.73 -10.02
C PRO A 51 13.33 -14.83 -8.54
N LEU A 52 12.94 -13.85 -7.71
CA LEU A 52 13.19 -13.93 -6.26
C LEU A 52 12.48 -15.13 -5.61
N CYS A 53 11.26 -15.45 -6.02
CA CYS A 53 10.55 -16.65 -5.59
C CYS A 53 11.30 -17.93 -6.02
N LEU A 54 11.80 -18.00 -7.25
CA LEU A 54 12.58 -19.13 -7.76
C LEU A 54 13.90 -19.30 -6.98
N LEU A 55 14.63 -18.21 -6.75
CA LEU A 55 15.90 -18.21 -6.00
C LEU A 55 15.71 -18.62 -4.54
N ARG A 56 14.54 -18.33 -3.95
CA ARG A 56 14.17 -18.77 -2.60
C ARG A 56 13.71 -20.24 -2.53
N GLY A 57 13.72 -20.97 -3.66
CA GLY A 57 13.21 -22.35 -3.74
C GLY A 57 11.69 -22.45 -3.57
N LYS A 58 10.96 -21.36 -3.77
CA LYS A 58 9.51 -21.26 -3.59
C LYS A 58 8.85 -20.70 -4.85
N PRO A 59 8.82 -21.47 -5.96
CA PRO A 59 8.20 -21.04 -7.21
C PRO A 59 6.73 -20.65 -7.00
N VAL A 60 6.20 -19.85 -7.93
CA VAL A 60 4.75 -19.58 -7.99
C VAL A 60 4.03 -20.89 -8.29
N VAL A 61 3.03 -21.21 -7.46
CA VAL A 61 2.26 -22.46 -7.59
C VAL A 61 0.95 -22.16 -8.32
N TRP A 62 0.62 -23.00 -9.30
CA TRP A 62 -0.58 -22.87 -10.13
C TRP A 62 -1.58 -23.98 -9.81
N GLY A 63 -2.51 -23.69 -8.91
CA GLY A 63 -3.67 -24.54 -8.62
C GLY A 63 -4.95 -23.71 -8.70
N ARG A 64 -6.11 -24.37 -8.84
CA ARG A 64 -7.40 -23.67 -9.02
C ARG A 64 -7.69 -22.68 -7.89
N ALA A 65 -7.40 -23.06 -6.65
CA ALA A 65 -7.57 -22.21 -5.49
C ALA A 65 -6.55 -21.05 -5.46
N GLN A 66 -5.29 -21.31 -5.83
CA GLN A 66 -4.24 -20.30 -5.91
C GLN A 66 -4.52 -19.28 -7.01
N ILE A 67 -4.99 -19.72 -8.18
CA ILE A 67 -5.43 -18.81 -9.26
C ILE A 67 -6.57 -17.93 -8.78
N GLY A 68 -7.56 -18.48 -8.07
CA GLY A 68 -8.63 -17.69 -7.45
C GLY A 68 -8.10 -16.60 -6.52
N LEU A 69 -7.13 -16.93 -5.66
CA LEU A 69 -6.45 -15.96 -4.80
C LEU A 69 -5.66 -14.91 -5.61
N TYR A 70 -4.91 -15.32 -6.63
CA TYR A 70 -4.16 -14.39 -7.48
C TYR A 70 -5.07 -13.43 -8.23
N VAL A 71 -6.22 -13.90 -8.75
CA VAL A 71 -7.22 -13.04 -9.39
C VAL A 71 -7.78 -12.05 -8.38
N PHE A 72 -8.14 -12.52 -7.18
CA PHE A 72 -8.63 -11.65 -6.12
C PHE A 72 -7.62 -10.55 -5.78
N VAL A 73 -6.37 -10.91 -5.51
CA VAL A 73 -5.30 -9.94 -5.17
C VAL A 73 -4.98 -9.03 -6.35
N ALA A 74 -4.94 -9.55 -7.59
CA ALA A 74 -4.70 -8.73 -8.77
C ALA A 74 -5.80 -7.67 -8.96
N VAL A 75 -7.07 -8.05 -8.81
CA VAL A 75 -8.20 -7.13 -9.05
C VAL A 75 -8.41 -6.19 -7.86
N ILE A 76 -8.55 -6.73 -6.66
CA ILE A 76 -8.91 -5.99 -5.44
C ILE A 76 -7.67 -5.34 -4.81
N GLY A 77 -6.51 -6.00 -4.87
CA GLY A 77 -5.26 -5.47 -4.32
C GLY A 77 -4.48 -4.58 -5.27
N THR A 78 -4.72 -4.62 -6.60
CA THR A 78 -3.92 -3.83 -7.56
C THR A 78 -4.76 -3.05 -8.55
N VAL A 79 -5.56 -3.70 -9.41
CA VAL A 79 -6.16 -3.04 -10.58
C VAL A 79 -7.19 -1.98 -10.14
N LEU A 80 -8.17 -2.34 -9.32
CA LEU A 80 -9.18 -1.40 -8.85
C LEU A 80 -8.61 -0.27 -7.97
N PRO A 81 -7.80 -0.54 -6.93
CA PRO A 81 -7.17 0.55 -6.18
C PRO A 81 -6.22 1.38 -7.03
N GLY A 82 -5.52 0.77 -7.99
CA GLY A 82 -4.65 1.46 -8.94
C GLY A 82 -5.41 2.43 -9.84
N ILE A 83 -6.57 2.01 -10.39
CA ILE A 83 -7.44 2.89 -11.18
C ILE A 83 -7.83 4.12 -10.35
N ALA A 84 -8.31 3.90 -9.12
CA ALA A 84 -8.69 4.97 -8.22
C ALA A 84 -7.50 5.89 -7.86
N SER A 85 -6.37 5.30 -7.47
CA SER A 85 -5.17 6.03 -7.02
C SER A 85 -4.56 6.85 -8.14
N TYR A 86 -4.29 6.27 -9.32
CA TYR A 86 -3.71 7.01 -10.44
C TYR A 86 -4.68 8.06 -11.01
N SER A 87 -5.99 7.79 -10.99
CA SER A 87 -6.99 8.78 -11.41
C SER A 87 -7.00 9.98 -10.46
N ALA A 88 -6.94 9.74 -9.15
CA ALA A 88 -6.83 10.81 -8.16
C ALA A 88 -5.47 11.54 -8.23
N ALA A 89 -4.37 10.83 -8.53
CA ALA A 89 -3.03 11.42 -8.65
C ALA A 89 -2.90 12.48 -9.73
N ILE A 90 -3.74 12.46 -10.76
CA ILE A 90 -3.77 13.52 -11.76
C ILE A 90 -4.18 14.86 -11.12
N HIS A 91 -5.13 14.83 -10.19
CA HIS A 91 -5.79 16.03 -9.66
C HIS A 91 -5.33 16.43 -8.25
N LEU A 92 -4.95 15.47 -7.42
CA LEU A 92 -4.52 15.73 -6.05
C LEU A 92 -3.00 15.91 -5.95
N PRO A 93 -2.53 16.74 -4.99
CA PRO A 93 -1.13 16.74 -4.59
C PRO A 93 -0.71 15.36 -4.05
N SER A 94 0.54 15.00 -4.28
CA SER A 94 1.11 13.72 -3.88
C SER A 94 1.16 13.55 -2.34
N GLY A 95 1.45 14.61 -1.60
CA GLY A 95 1.40 14.55 -0.13
C GLY A 95 0.00 14.24 0.40
N VAL A 96 -1.04 14.80 -0.23
CA VAL A 96 -2.43 14.53 0.13
C VAL A 96 -2.77 13.06 -0.11
N LEU A 97 -2.36 12.49 -1.25
CA LEU A 97 -2.54 11.05 -1.52
C LEU A 97 -1.83 10.18 -0.48
N SER A 98 -0.60 10.55 -0.09
CA SER A 98 0.17 9.85 0.95
C SER A 98 -0.54 9.84 2.30
N ILE A 99 -1.18 10.96 2.66
CA ILE A 99 -2.00 11.09 3.88
C ILE A 99 -3.26 10.24 3.76
N LEU A 100 -3.99 10.32 2.65
CA LEU A 100 -5.21 9.54 2.44
C LEU A 100 -4.95 8.03 2.45
N LEU A 101 -3.81 7.57 1.93
CA LEU A 101 -3.42 6.16 1.98
C LEU A 101 -3.23 5.67 3.44
N SER A 102 -2.86 6.55 4.37
CA SER A 102 -2.78 6.21 5.79
C SER A 102 -4.14 5.92 6.44
N SER A 103 -5.24 6.14 5.73
CA SER A 103 -6.59 5.75 6.17
C SER A 103 -6.83 4.23 6.07
N VAL A 104 -5.99 3.47 5.36
CA VAL A 104 -6.17 2.00 5.18
C VAL A 104 -6.37 1.26 6.49
N PRO A 105 -5.53 1.41 7.54
CA PRO A 105 -5.76 0.73 8.82
C PRO A 105 -7.07 1.14 9.49
N MET A 106 -7.54 2.36 9.24
CA MET A 106 -8.76 2.91 9.85
C MET A 106 -9.99 2.32 9.18
N LEU A 107 -9.99 2.28 7.85
CA LEU A 107 -11.03 1.65 7.03
C LEU A 107 -11.03 0.12 7.16
N SER A 108 -9.90 -0.47 7.57
CA SER A 108 -9.79 -1.89 7.87
C SER A 108 -10.63 -2.31 9.07
N LEU A 109 -10.78 -1.47 10.11
CA LEU A 109 -11.57 -1.78 11.30
C LEU A 109 -13.05 -2.12 11.02
N PRO A 110 -13.85 -1.27 10.35
CA PRO A 110 -15.25 -1.59 10.08
C PRO A 110 -15.40 -2.85 9.20
N ILE A 111 -14.49 -3.08 8.26
CA ILE A 111 -14.46 -4.29 7.43
C ILE A 111 -14.17 -5.51 8.31
N ALA A 112 -13.17 -5.43 9.21
CA ALA A 112 -12.83 -6.49 10.15
C ALA A 112 -14.01 -6.86 11.06
N LEU A 113 -14.73 -5.85 11.57
CA LEU A 113 -15.94 -6.04 12.39
C LEU A 113 -17.05 -6.72 11.59
N ALA A 114 -17.33 -6.23 10.38
CA ALA A 114 -18.35 -6.82 9.50
C ALA A 114 -18.03 -8.26 9.10
N MET A 115 -16.74 -8.60 8.98
CA MET A 115 -16.28 -9.94 8.67
C MET A 115 -16.17 -10.87 9.89
N GLY A 116 -16.37 -10.36 11.11
CA GLY A 116 -16.25 -11.11 12.36
C GLY A 116 -14.81 -11.43 12.77
N LEU A 117 -13.82 -10.71 12.24
CA LEU A 117 -12.40 -10.91 12.54
C LEU A 117 -11.97 -10.29 13.88
N GLU A 118 -12.65 -9.23 14.28
CA GLU A 118 -12.38 -8.51 15.52
C GLU A 118 -13.67 -8.18 16.26
N GLY A 119 -13.56 -7.97 17.57
CA GLY A 119 -14.64 -7.44 18.40
C GLY A 119 -14.59 -5.91 18.49
N PHE A 120 -15.72 -5.30 18.84
CA PHE A 120 -15.79 -3.85 19.01
C PHE A 120 -14.84 -3.36 20.12
N SER A 121 -14.10 -2.29 19.83
CA SER A 121 -13.20 -1.65 20.78
C SER A 121 -13.41 -0.14 20.79
N ARG A 122 -13.77 0.42 21.95
CA ARG A 122 -13.95 1.88 22.13
C ARG A 122 -12.70 2.66 21.71
N ARG A 123 -11.51 2.14 22.00
CA ARG A 123 -10.24 2.78 21.61
C ARG A 123 -10.08 2.86 20.09
N ARG A 124 -10.34 1.76 19.39
CA ARG A 124 -10.22 1.71 17.92
C ARG A 124 -11.32 2.51 17.23
N PHE A 125 -12.52 2.55 17.81
CA PHE A 125 -13.59 3.44 17.37
C PHE A 125 -13.17 4.92 17.43
N TRP A 126 -12.59 5.38 18.56
CA TRP A 126 -12.05 6.74 18.64
C TRP A 126 -10.89 6.97 17.67
N GLY A 127 -10.06 5.94 17.44
CA GLY A 127 -9.07 5.96 16.38
C GLY A 127 -9.67 6.25 15.00
N LEU A 128 -10.71 5.50 14.60
CA LEU A 128 -11.46 5.73 13.37
C LEU A 128 -12.06 7.15 13.31
N ALA A 129 -12.67 7.61 14.40
CA ALA A 129 -13.25 8.95 14.49
C ALA A 129 -12.20 10.06 14.25
N LEU A 130 -11.00 9.93 14.84
CA LEU A 130 -9.90 10.86 14.57
C LEU A 130 -9.50 10.83 13.08
N GLY A 131 -9.47 9.67 12.44
CA GLY A 131 -9.18 9.60 11.00
C GLY A 131 -10.18 10.35 10.15
N LEU A 132 -11.47 10.21 10.47
CA LEU A 132 -12.53 10.95 9.80
C LEU A 132 -12.37 12.46 10.00
N VAL A 133 -11.97 12.90 11.19
CA VAL A 133 -11.61 14.31 11.43
C VAL A 133 -10.42 14.72 10.58
N GLY A 134 -9.37 13.90 10.49
CA GLY A 134 -8.22 14.16 9.63
C GLY A 134 -8.59 14.32 8.16
N VAL A 135 -9.45 13.45 7.62
CA VAL A 135 -10.01 13.59 6.27
C VAL A 135 -10.85 14.86 6.15
N ALA A 136 -11.68 15.18 7.14
CA ALA A 136 -12.48 16.41 7.14
C ALA A 136 -11.59 17.67 7.13
N LEU A 137 -10.43 17.66 7.79
CA LEU A 137 -9.46 18.75 7.75
C LEU A 137 -8.79 18.93 6.37
N LEU A 138 -8.74 17.88 5.55
CA LEU A 138 -8.30 17.99 4.15
C LEU A 138 -9.39 18.58 3.25
N VAL A 139 -10.66 18.35 3.57
CA VAL A 139 -11.81 18.64 2.70
C VAL A 139 -12.45 20.00 3.01
N LEU A 140 -12.70 20.29 4.28
CA LEU A 140 -13.57 21.40 4.70
C LEU A 140 -12.90 22.78 4.57
N PRO A 141 -11.62 22.97 4.95
CA PRO A 141 -10.98 24.26 4.78
C PRO A 141 -10.67 24.49 3.29
N GLN A 142 -11.14 25.61 2.74
CA GLN A 142 -10.87 25.97 1.34
C GLN A 142 -9.36 26.07 1.06
N ALA A 143 -8.57 26.48 2.05
CA ALA A 143 -7.11 26.59 1.96
C ALA A 143 -6.36 25.24 2.10
N SER A 144 -7.05 24.12 2.27
CA SER A 144 -6.40 22.81 2.40
C SER A 144 -5.90 22.28 1.06
N LEU A 145 -6.58 22.58 -0.04
CA LEU A 145 -6.19 22.13 -1.37
C LEU A 145 -5.95 23.33 -2.30
N PRO A 146 -5.17 23.15 -3.38
CA PRO A 146 -5.08 24.15 -4.44
C PRO A 146 -6.47 24.51 -4.97
N ASP A 147 -6.67 25.78 -5.32
CA ASP A 147 -7.94 26.28 -5.82
C ASP A 147 -8.41 25.49 -7.06
N GLY A 148 -9.71 25.14 -7.07
CA GLY A 148 -10.34 24.43 -8.18
C GLY A 148 -10.18 22.90 -8.16
N VAL A 149 -9.49 22.31 -7.19
CA VAL A 149 -9.41 20.84 -7.03
C VAL A 149 -10.74 20.29 -6.49
N PRO A 150 -11.49 19.45 -7.24
CA PRO A 150 -12.75 18.91 -6.78
C PRO A 150 -12.57 17.92 -5.62
N VAL A 151 -13.31 18.13 -4.53
CA VAL A 151 -13.37 17.23 -3.36
C VAL A 151 -13.69 15.79 -3.74
N PHE A 152 -14.40 15.58 -4.86
CA PHE A 152 -14.67 14.27 -5.44
C PHE A 152 -13.43 13.37 -5.52
N TRP A 153 -12.26 13.93 -5.88
CA TRP A 153 -11.03 13.14 -6.00
C TRP A 153 -10.48 12.62 -4.69
N ILE A 154 -10.82 13.25 -3.55
CA ILE A 154 -10.52 12.70 -2.22
C ILE A 154 -11.31 11.41 -2.01
N GLY A 155 -12.59 11.41 -2.38
CA GLY A 155 -13.44 10.20 -2.32
C GLY A 155 -12.91 9.09 -3.21
N VAL A 156 -12.46 9.41 -4.43
CA VAL A 156 -11.80 8.46 -5.34
C VAL A 156 -10.51 7.92 -4.73
N ALA A 157 -9.65 8.77 -4.15
CA ALA A 157 -8.43 8.32 -3.48
C ALA A 157 -8.75 7.40 -2.28
N LEU A 158 -9.76 7.71 -1.48
CA LEU A 158 -10.20 6.85 -0.37
C LEU A 158 -10.73 5.49 -0.86
N LEU A 159 -11.31 5.41 -2.06
CA LEU A 159 -11.74 4.13 -2.64
C LEU A 159 -10.56 3.16 -2.80
N SER A 160 -9.37 3.65 -3.17
CA SER A 160 -8.16 2.82 -3.19
C SER A 160 -7.83 2.25 -1.80
N SER A 161 -8.00 3.07 -0.76
CA SER A 161 -7.75 2.67 0.63
C SER A 161 -8.77 1.65 1.14
N ILE A 162 -10.03 1.75 0.71
CA ILE A 162 -11.07 0.74 0.98
C ILE A 162 -10.69 -0.59 0.34
N PHE A 163 -10.23 -0.59 -0.90
CA PHE A 163 -9.81 -1.82 -1.60
C PHE A 163 -8.61 -2.49 -0.92
N TYR A 164 -7.57 -1.73 -0.54
CA TYR A 164 -6.45 -2.27 0.25
C TYR A 164 -6.88 -2.80 1.62
N ALA A 165 -7.80 -2.11 2.30
CA ALA A 165 -8.36 -2.56 3.56
C ALA A 165 -9.18 -3.86 3.40
N LEU A 166 -9.94 -3.98 2.32
CA LEU A 166 -10.72 -5.17 1.98
C LEU A 166 -9.81 -6.36 1.69
N GLU A 167 -8.80 -6.17 0.83
CA GLU A 167 -7.81 -7.19 0.48
C GLU A 167 -7.12 -7.74 1.73
N GLY A 168 -6.60 -6.85 2.59
CA GLY A 168 -5.96 -7.25 3.84
C GLY A 168 -6.86 -8.05 4.79
N ASN A 169 -8.14 -7.66 4.93
CA ASN A 169 -9.09 -8.39 5.79
C ASN A 169 -9.51 -9.74 5.20
N VAL A 170 -9.68 -9.80 3.88
CA VAL A 170 -9.99 -11.05 3.17
C VAL A 170 -8.86 -12.06 3.33
N ILE A 171 -7.60 -11.61 3.14
CA ILE A 171 -6.42 -12.44 3.37
C ILE A 171 -6.31 -12.84 4.85
N ALA A 172 -6.60 -11.94 5.79
CA ALA A 172 -6.60 -12.27 7.21
C ALA A 172 -7.64 -13.34 7.58
N LYS A 173 -8.80 -13.35 6.90
CA LYS A 173 -9.88 -14.31 7.17
C LYS A 173 -9.64 -15.69 6.59
N TRP A 174 -9.23 -15.76 5.32
CA TRP A 174 -9.16 -17.02 4.57
C TRP A 174 -7.71 -17.49 4.33
N GLY A 175 -6.73 -16.69 4.73
CA GLY A 175 -5.32 -16.99 4.55
C GLY A 175 -4.87 -16.89 3.09
N THR A 176 -3.69 -17.43 2.83
CA THR A 176 -2.99 -17.37 1.54
C THR A 176 -2.96 -18.72 0.81
N ILE A 177 -3.81 -19.67 1.22
CA ILE A 177 -3.93 -21.00 0.60
C ILE A 177 -2.57 -21.72 0.49
N GLY A 178 -1.78 -21.66 1.58
CA GLY A 178 -0.48 -22.31 1.69
C GLY A 178 0.68 -21.58 1.00
N LEU A 179 0.45 -20.39 0.43
CA LEU A 179 1.47 -19.57 -0.20
C LEU A 179 2.07 -18.56 0.77
N ASP A 180 3.35 -18.20 0.61
CA ASP A 180 3.88 -17.03 1.30
C ASP A 180 3.52 -15.72 0.59
N ALA A 181 3.69 -14.59 1.29
CA ALA A 181 3.30 -13.27 0.81
C ALA A 181 3.95 -12.89 -0.54
N MET A 182 5.22 -13.27 -0.74
CA MET A 182 5.92 -12.99 -2.00
C MET A 182 5.38 -13.85 -3.15
N GLN A 183 5.05 -15.12 -2.91
CA GLN A 183 4.40 -15.98 -3.91
C GLN A 183 3.03 -15.43 -4.32
N VAL A 184 2.24 -14.95 -3.35
CA VAL A 184 0.94 -14.32 -3.62
C VAL A 184 1.11 -13.10 -4.51
N LEU A 185 2.01 -12.17 -4.16
CA LEU A 185 2.23 -10.96 -4.94
C LEU A 185 2.81 -11.25 -6.34
N ALA A 186 3.74 -12.20 -6.46
CA ALA A 186 4.28 -12.65 -7.74
C ALA A 186 3.20 -13.26 -8.64
N GLY A 187 2.40 -14.20 -8.12
CA GLY A 187 1.29 -14.82 -8.86
C GLY A 187 0.21 -13.82 -9.26
N ALA A 188 -0.18 -12.93 -8.34
CA ALA A 188 -1.11 -11.83 -8.61
C ALA A 188 -0.55 -10.86 -9.66
N SER A 189 0.77 -10.63 -9.70
CA SER A 189 1.39 -9.80 -10.73
C SER A 189 1.25 -10.44 -12.10
N LEU A 190 1.56 -11.74 -12.23
CA LEU A 190 1.40 -12.47 -13.49
C LEU A 190 -0.05 -12.51 -13.98
N VAL A 191 -1.01 -12.79 -13.10
CA VAL A 191 -2.44 -12.74 -13.44
C VAL A 191 -2.88 -11.31 -13.79
N GLY A 192 -2.41 -10.33 -13.03
CA GLY A 192 -2.69 -8.93 -13.26
C GLY A 192 -2.17 -8.42 -14.61
N ILE A 193 -1.03 -8.90 -15.10
CA ILE A 193 -0.53 -8.60 -16.46
C ILE A 193 -1.56 -9.05 -17.50
N VAL A 194 -2.08 -10.28 -17.38
CA VAL A 194 -3.08 -10.83 -18.31
C VAL A 194 -4.39 -10.03 -18.28
N ILE A 195 -4.79 -9.52 -17.11
CA ILE A 195 -6.00 -8.70 -16.96
C ILE A 195 -5.79 -7.27 -17.48
N SER A 196 -4.65 -6.65 -17.16
CA SER A 196 -4.39 -5.23 -17.45
C SER A 196 -3.91 -4.98 -18.88
N ALA A 197 -3.23 -5.94 -19.52
CA ALA A 197 -2.77 -5.82 -20.91
C ALA A 197 -3.89 -5.48 -21.90
N PRO A 198 -5.01 -6.24 -22.01
CA PRO A 198 -6.07 -5.91 -22.94
C PRO A 198 -6.73 -4.56 -22.60
N LEU A 199 -6.86 -4.22 -21.32
CA LEU A 199 -7.41 -2.92 -20.89
C LEU A 199 -6.50 -1.78 -21.35
N ALA A 200 -5.20 -1.88 -21.16
CA ALA A 200 -4.24 -0.87 -21.59
C ALA A 200 -4.24 -0.71 -23.12
N ILE A 201 -4.27 -1.81 -23.88
CA ILE A 201 -4.25 -1.78 -25.34
C ILE A 201 -5.57 -1.20 -25.89
N TYR A 202 -6.72 -1.73 -25.45
CA TYR A 202 -8.03 -1.33 -25.97
C TYR A 202 -8.38 0.13 -25.65
N THR A 203 -7.95 0.64 -24.49
CA THR A 203 -8.16 2.04 -24.12
C THR A 203 -7.11 2.99 -24.68
N GLY A 204 -6.13 2.50 -25.43
CA GLY A 204 -5.03 3.30 -25.97
C GLY A 204 -4.06 3.83 -24.91
N GLN A 205 -4.07 3.26 -23.70
CA GLN A 205 -3.20 3.65 -22.59
C GLN A 205 -1.91 2.84 -22.52
N PHE A 206 -1.70 1.89 -23.44
CA PHE A 206 -0.47 1.10 -23.49
C PHE A 206 0.74 2.01 -23.75
N ILE A 207 1.70 2.00 -22.84
CA ILE A 207 2.94 2.78 -22.94
C ILE A 207 3.95 1.98 -23.76
N ASN A 208 4.46 2.56 -24.85
CA ASN A 208 5.45 1.92 -25.70
C ASN A 208 6.85 1.98 -25.05
N PRO A 209 7.48 0.84 -24.71
CA PRO A 209 8.76 0.83 -24.01
C PRO A 209 9.96 1.22 -24.88
N LEU A 210 9.78 1.32 -26.21
CA LEU A 210 10.83 1.61 -27.20
C LEU A 210 11.00 3.11 -27.52
N GLY A 211 10.05 3.95 -27.10
CA GLY A 211 10.08 5.39 -27.37
C GLY A 211 11.23 6.10 -26.64
N PRO A 212 11.51 7.39 -26.92
CA PRO A 212 12.46 8.13 -26.11
C PRO A 212 11.90 8.22 -24.68
N TRP A 213 12.64 7.69 -23.71
CA TRP A 213 12.24 7.74 -22.30
C TRP A 213 12.27 9.17 -21.78
N GLN A 214 11.26 9.50 -20.98
CA GLN A 214 11.09 10.78 -20.30
C GLN A 214 10.96 10.57 -18.80
N GLY A 215 10.82 11.68 -18.06
CA GLY A 215 10.64 11.67 -16.60
C GLY A 215 9.60 10.66 -16.10
N PRO A 216 8.38 10.60 -16.68
CA PRO A 216 7.34 9.64 -16.30
C PRO A 216 7.74 8.16 -16.43
N ASP A 217 8.52 7.80 -17.45
CA ASP A 217 8.98 6.43 -17.67
C ASP A 217 9.95 6.00 -16.55
N TYR A 218 10.93 6.85 -16.25
CA TYR A 218 11.86 6.62 -15.14
C TYR A 218 11.13 6.58 -13.79
N ALA A 219 10.12 7.43 -13.61
CA ALA A 219 9.34 7.46 -12.37
C ALA A 219 8.53 6.17 -12.17
N LEU A 220 7.90 5.66 -13.23
CA LEU A 220 7.18 4.39 -13.21
C LEU A 220 8.11 3.22 -12.88
N VAL A 221 9.26 3.15 -13.54
CA VAL A 221 10.25 2.09 -13.31
C VAL A 221 10.81 2.16 -11.89
N ALA A 222 11.19 3.35 -11.43
CA ALA A 222 11.67 3.55 -10.06
C ALA A 222 10.60 3.19 -9.03
N ALA A 223 9.35 3.60 -9.23
CA ALA A 223 8.25 3.27 -8.33
C ALA A 223 8.02 1.77 -8.23
N ALA A 224 8.05 1.05 -9.35
CA ALA A 224 7.87 -0.40 -9.39
C ALA A 224 9.02 -1.15 -8.69
N ILE A 225 10.28 -0.75 -8.93
CA ILE A 225 11.46 -1.31 -8.27
C ILE A 225 11.42 -1.06 -6.75
N LEU A 226 11.16 0.19 -6.35
CA LEU A 226 11.06 0.56 -4.93
C LEU A 226 9.91 -0.18 -4.24
N HIS A 227 8.77 -0.34 -4.91
CA HIS A 227 7.64 -1.09 -4.37
C HIS A 227 7.99 -2.57 -4.14
N ALA A 228 8.56 -3.25 -5.15
CA ALA A 228 8.95 -4.65 -5.02
C ALA A 228 10.02 -4.85 -3.93
N GLY A 229 11.00 -3.96 -3.87
CA GLY A 229 12.06 -3.96 -2.85
C GLY A 229 11.51 -3.70 -1.44
N ALA A 230 10.67 -2.67 -1.28
CA ALA A 230 10.05 -2.32 -0.01
C ALA A 230 9.13 -3.44 0.48
N TYR A 231 8.34 -4.06 -0.40
CA TYR A 231 7.48 -5.19 -0.05
C TYR A 231 8.29 -6.40 0.42
N SER A 232 9.34 -6.77 -0.34
CA SER A 232 10.23 -7.88 0.03
C SER A 232 10.93 -7.61 1.36
N GLY A 233 11.43 -6.39 1.55
CA GLY A 233 12.02 -5.92 2.80
C GLY A 233 11.03 -5.93 3.96
N TYR A 234 9.78 -5.53 3.73
CA TYR A 234 8.72 -5.55 4.73
C TYR A 234 8.40 -6.98 5.18
N VAL A 235 8.22 -7.93 4.25
CA VAL A 235 7.99 -9.34 4.56
C VAL A 235 9.16 -9.91 5.37
N TRP A 236 10.38 -9.60 4.98
CA TRP A 236 11.57 -9.97 5.76
C TRP A 236 11.58 -9.35 7.16
N LEU A 237 11.23 -8.06 7.29
CA LEU A 237 11.19 -7.37 8.58
C LEU A 237 10.11 -7.93 9.50
N VAL A 238 8.95 -8.33 8.96
CA VAL A 238 7.91 -9.04 9.72
C VAL A 238 8.46 -10.35 10.28
N GLY A 239 9.20 -11.12 9.49
CA GLY A 239 9.85 -12.36 9.94
C GLY A 239 10.95 -12.13 10.99
N LEU A 240 11.70 -11.03 10.88
CA LEU A 240 12.82 -10.72 11.76
C LEU A 240 12.39 -10.12 13.10
N ALA A 241 11.47 -9.15 13.08
CA ALA A 241 11.14 -8.29 14.22
C ALA A 241 9.66 -8.37 14.65
N GLY A 242 8.85 -9.15 13.93
CA GLY A 242 7.42 -9.34 14.19
C GLY A 242 6.53 -8.30 13.52
N SER A 243 5.28 -8.68 13.29
CA SER A 243 4.27 -7.85 12.60
C SER A 243 3.97 -6.53 13.30
N VAL A 244 4.02 -6.48 14.64
CA VAL A 244 3.77 -5.25 15.41
C VAL A 244 4.86 -4.21 15.19
N PHE A 245 6.12 -4.64 15.11
CA PHE A 245 7.23 -3.72 14.82
C PHE A 245 7.19 -3.26 13.36
N ALA A 246 7.02 -4.20 12.43
CA ALA A 246 6.93 -3.90 11.00
C ALA A 246 5.73 -2.99 10.66
N ALA A 247 4.60 -3.10 11.37
CA ALA A 247 3.45 -2.22 11.17
C ALA A 247 3.78 -0.73 11.33
N GLN A 248 4.87 -0.38 12.04
CA GLN A 248 5.34 1.00 12.16
C GLN A 248 5.81 1.59 10.83
N VAL A 249 6.12 0.76 9.81
CA VAL A 249 6.48 1.22 8.46
C VAL A 249 5.42 2.18 7.91
N SER A 250 4.13 1.94 8.18
CA SER A 250 3.04 2.78 7.69
C SER A 250 3.16 4.25 8.10
N TYR A 251 3.61 4.56 9.33
CA TYR A 251 3.85 5.96 9.74
C TYR A 251 4.97 6.59 8.93
N LEU A 252 6.03 5.82 8.69
CA LEU A 252 7.17 6.30 7.92
C LEU A 252 6.81 6.47 6.44
N VAL A 253 6.01 5.58 5.87
CA VAL A 253 5.51 5.70 4.48
C VAL A 253 4.81 7.04 4.29
N THR A 254 3.90 7.42 5.19
CA THR A 254 3.18 8.69 5.09
C THR A 254 4.10 9.88 5.29
N LEU A 255 4.95 9.85 6.33
CA LEU A 255 5.89 10.94 6.61
C LEU A 255 6.86 11.16 5.44
N PHE A 256 7.47 10.09 4.92
CA PHE A 256 8.34 10.16 3.77
C PHE A 256 7.58 10.52 2.49
N GLY A 257 6.37 10.03 2.29
CA GLY A 257 5.55 10.41 1.12
C GLY A 257 5.31 11.92 1.03
N VAL A 258 4.93 12.55 2.14
CA VAL A 258 4.78 14.01 2.22
C VAL A 258 6.13 14.70 2.02
N THR A 259 7.19 14.22 2.68
CA THR A 259 8.54 14.81 2.61
C THR A 259 9.13 14.75 1.20
N TRP A 260 9.02 13.61 0.53
CA TRP A 260 9.48 13.42 -0.84
C TRP A 260 8.67 14.23 -1.84
N ALA A 261 7.37 14.41 -1.61
CA ALA A 261 6.57 15.31 -2.44
C ALA A 261 7.05 16.77 -2.31
N MET A 262 7.42 17.23 -1.11
CA MET A 262 8.03 18.57 -0.95
C MET A 262 9.37 18.68 -1.68
N ILE A 263 10.24 17.67 -1.54
CA ILE A 263 11.61 17.71 -2.09
C ILE A 263 11.63 17.53 -3.60
N PHE A 264 10.90 16.54 -4.13
CA PHE A 264 10.96 16.16 -5.55
C PHE A 264 9.98 16.94 -6.43
N LEU A 265 8.84 17.36 -5.87
CA LEU A 265 7.78 18.04 -6.63
C LEU A 265 7.62 19.52 -6.25
N GLY A 266 8.34 19.99 -5.22
CA GLY A 266 8.19 21.35 -4.72
C GLY A 266 6.82 21.63 -4.10
N GLU A 267 6.08 20.59 -3.67
CA GLU A 267 4.74 20.77 -3.09
C GLU A 267 4.82 21.55 -1.77
N GLY A 268 4.07 22.65 -1.69
CA GLY A 268 3.86 23.44 -0.47
C GLY A 268 2.49 23.12 0.15
N TYR A 269 2.43 22.98 1.46
CA TYR A 269 1.20 22.60 2.17
C TYR A 269 0.79 23.63 3.20
N SER A 270 -0.53 23.87 3.30
CA SER A 270 -1.09 24.72 4.34
C SER A 270 -1.04 24.05 5.72
N GLY A 271 -1.20 24.84 6.78
CA GLY A 271 -1.24 24.33 8.16
C GLY A 271 -2.34 23.27 8.39
N TRP A 272 -3.40 23.29 7.59
CA TRP A 272 -4.48 22.31 7.65
C TRP A 272 -4.05 20.90 7.24
N ILE A 273 -3.15 20.78 6.25
CA ILE A 273 -2.59 19.48 5.85
C ILE A 273 -1.73 18.90 6.98
N TRP A 274 -0.95 19.74 7.67
CA TRP A 274 -0.16 19.31 8.83
C TRP A 274 -1.05 18.90 10.02
N ALA A 275 -2.15 19.64 10.25
CA ALA A 275 -3.14 19.27 11.25
C ALA A 275 -3.81 17.93 10.89
N ALA A 276 -4.22 17.76 9.63
CA ALA A 276 -4.80 16.51 9.12
C ALA A 276 -3.84 15.33 9.30
N LEU A 277 -2.58 15.48 8.88
CA LEU A 277 -1.54 14.48 9.07
C LEU A 277 -1.40 14.09 10.54
N THR A 278 -1.26 15.08 11.43
CA THR A 278 -1.10 14.84 12.88
C THR A 278 -2.28 14.06 13.46
N VAL A 279 -3.50 14.48 13.13
CA VAL A 279 -4.73 13.83 13.60
C VAL A 279 -4.88 12.41 13.02
N MET A 280 -4.55 12.20 11.75
CA MET A 280 -4.60 10.87 11.13
C MET A 280 -3.57 9.92 11.75
N MET A 281 -2.32 10.37 11.97
CA MET A 281 -1.30 9.56 12.63
C MET A 281 -1.70 9.19 14.05
N ALA A 282 -2.32 10.12 14.80
CA ALA A 282 -2.89 9.84 16.11
C ALA A 282 -4.01 8.78 16.04
N GLY A 283 -4.91 8.89 15.07
CA GLY A 283 -5.98 7.92 14.83
C GLY A 283 -5.45 6.51 14.50
N VAL A 284 -4.50 6.40 13.57
CA VAL A 284 -3.85 5.14 13.21
C VAL A 284 -3.22 4.47 14.44
N SER A 285 -2.59 5.24 15.33
CA SER A 285 -1.98 4.73 16.57
C SER A 285 -2.98 4.11 17.56
N LEU A 286 -4.24 4.55 17.52
CA LEU A 286 -5.31 4.00 18.34
C LEU A 286 -5.92 2.75 17.73
N VAL A 287 -5.96 2.66 16.40
CA VAL A 287 -6.53 1.51 15.68
C VAL A 287 -5.56 0.31 15.68
N MET A 288 -4.26 0.57 15.54
CA MET A 288 -3.27 -0.50 15.44
C MET A 288 -3.33 -1.48 16.63
N PRO A 289 -3.26 -2.80 16.36
CA PRO A 289 -3.20 -3.80 17.42
C PRO A 289 -2.05 -3.51 18.38
N ARG A 290 -2.35 -3.29 19.67
CA ARG A 290 -1.30 -3.35 20.70
C ARG A 290 -0.83 -4.80 20.78
N ARG A 291 0.46 -5.00 21.05
CA ARG A 291 1.03 -6.30 21.44
C ARG A 291 0.02 -7.01 22.34
N ARG A 292 -0.66 -8.04 21.84
CA ARG A 292 -1.10 -9.11 22.74
C ARG A 292 0.20 -9.71 23.21
N GLY A 293 0.56 -9.44 24.47
CA GLY A 293 1.61 -10.20 25.13
C GLY A 293 1.32 -11.67 24.83
N LEU A 294 2.32 -12.38 24.34
CA LEU A 294 2.26 -13.81 24.12
C LEU A 294 2.08 -14.49 25.49
N VAL A 295 0.83 -14.52 25.96
CA VAL A 295 0.28 -15.62 26.74
C VAL A 295 0.06 -16.70 25.67
N GLN A 296 0.75 -17.83 25.62
CA GLN A 296 1.44 -18.57 26.65
C GLN A 296 2.47 -19.50 26.00
N ASP A 297 3.61 -19.57 26.67
CA ASP A 297 4.66 -20.58 26.61
C ASP A 297 4.14 -22.01 26.93
N ARG A 298 3.21 -22.55 26.13
CA ARG A 298 2.61 -23.89 26.33
C ARG A 298 2.96 -24.95 25.29
N ALA A 299 3.78 -24.62 24.28
CA ALA A 299 4.24 -25.63 23.31
C ALA A 299 5.64 -26.20 23.61
N VAL A 300 6.36 -25.66 24.61
CA VAL A 300 7.77 -26.05 24.89
C VAL A 300 7.92 -26.88 26.18
N ARG A 301 6.86 -27.08 26.98
CA ARG A 301 6.93 -27.87 28.24
C ARG A 301 6.31 -29.27 28.21
N GLN A 302 5.71 -29.72 27.10
CA GLN A 302 5.13 -31.07 27.02
C GLN A 302 6.00 -32.12 26.30
N THR A 303 7.20 -31.77 25.83
CA THR A 303 8.14 -32.74 25.21
C THR A 303 9.30 -33.13 26.13
N THR A 304 9.24 -32.81 27.43
CA THR A 304 10.30 -33.15 28.40
C THR A 304 9.79 -33.95 29.60
N THR A 305 8.56 -34.44 29.55
CA THR A 305 8.07 -35.45 30.51
C THR A 305 7.11 -36.38 29.79
N VAL A 306 7.67 -37.42 29.16
CA VAL A 306 7.45 -38.86 29.37
C VAL A 306 8.23 -39.59 28.27
#